data_AF-A7HL22-F1
#
_entry.id   AF-A7HL22-F1
#
_cell.length_a   1.000
_cell.length_b   1.000
_cell.length_c   1.000
_cell.angle_alpha   90.00
_cell.angle_beta   90.00
_cell.angle_gamma   90.00
#
_symmetry.space_group_name_H-M   'P 1'
#
loop_
_entity.id
_entity.type
_entity.pdbx_description
1 polymer ?
#
loop_
_entity_poly.entity_id
_entity_poly.type
_entity_poly.pdbx_seq_one_letter_code
_entity_poly.pdbx_strand_id
1 'polypeptide(L)'
;MNGNFGKFYFYVFLLFTLSFLLFPVNSFFARPVIDVAIRVYAPDNVLKTVSESAIFPEIVDSKRFEVALQNALKLLYSELWLQDLLSSAEQILSKQTSPQGTFQIDVHVQQIRKENVYKEFIQNNISGDYIYNFGDYIRVYPGVRYKLEYVNGKENYVQSSEGSYVKGVDGKYYSVIFDSFYSRVPHTNVVYIVEGNADYSLYINNNKALSGSFEISSSIYAVKHSYDPYNNRLLRVENSFNDVISGLASDIASKLHSVLEFKEKLSGVVEEVKFPRVILNIGEDDFVKVGKVFSVYRNNNKIAEVVVRRTGKDYSECEVVYIKRGEEIKPQDEVKEGGQEPFPMGFKMLFITDQSFSLTESYILLTLPIKQFNIHREPISYFETGVGLNLESIINGTYDKFIFTFSGLIRLIGTGDDGLYLLSKLSISTSETIPYEVKIETLLGLSTKFGLLNFEFSIPIEQLTSFNTFKIGGGVSW
;
A
#
# COMPACT_ATOMS: atom_id res chain seq x y z
N MET A 1 54.03 14.25 24.51
CA MET A 1 52.63 13.78 24.39
C MET A 1 52.23 13.90 22.92
N ASN A 2 52.18 12.79 22.17
CA ASN A 2 51.49 12.63 20.86
C ASN A 2 51.78 11.27 20.19
N GLY A 3 52.10 10.22 20.96
CA GLY A 3 52.40 8.87 20.41
C GLY A 3 51.36 7.78 20.73
N ASN A 4 50.46 8.02 21.68
CA ASN A 4 49.56 6.98 22.19
C ASN A 4 48.12 7.07 21.67
N PHE A 5 47.69 8.23 21.14
CA PHE A 5 46.33 8.38 20.61
C PHE A 5 46.13 7.64 19.28
N GLY A 6 47.12 7.67 18.36
CA GLY A 6 47.02 6.96 17.08
C GLY A 6 47.02 5.44 17.21
N LYS A 7 47.73 4.90 18.23
CA LYS A 7 47.74 3.45 18.51
C LYS A 7 46.38 2.98 19.03
N PHE A 8 45.71 3.77 19.88
CA PHE A 8 44.39 3.42 20.40
C PHE A 8 43.34 3.30 19.28
N TYR A 9 43.30 4.26 18.34
CA TYR A 9 42.40 4.19 17.19
C TYR A 9 42.74 3.04 16.23
N PHE A 10 44.03 2.73 16.05
CA PHE A 10 44.44 1.58 15.25
C PHE A 10 44.00 0.26 15.89
N TYR A 11 44.13 0.10 17.21
CA TYR A 11 43.65 -1.10 17.90
C TYR A 11 42.13 -1.19 17.94
N VAL A 12 41.41 -0.09 18.10
CA VAL A 12 39.93 -0.07 18.02
C VAL A 12 39.46 -0.39 16.61
N PHE A 13 40.09 0.17 15.58
CA PHE A 13 39.77 -0.13 14.18
C PHE A 13 40.13 -1.57 13.82
N LEU A 14 41.25 -2.09 14.31
CA LEU A 14 41.65 -3.49 14.16
C LEU A 14 40.68 -4.41 14.90
N LEU A 15 40.25 -4.09 16.13
CA LEU A 15 39.23 -4.84 16.87
C LEU A 15 37.87 -4.79 16.17
N PHE A 16 37.50 -3.66 15.59
CA PHE A 16 36.26 -3.48 14.84
C PHE A 16 36.29 -4.27 13.53
N THR A 17 37.40 -4.24 12.79
CA THR A 17 37.58 -5.06 11.58
C THR A 17 37.76 -6.54 11.89
N LEU A 18 38.43 -6.92 13.00
CA LEU A 18 38.50 -8.31 13.44
C LEU A 18 37.15 -8.79 13.94
N SER A 19 36.33 -7.97 14.61
CA SER A 19 34.96 -8.35 14.99
C SER A 19 34.03 -8.40 13.78
N PHE A 20 34.26 -7.58 12.74
CA PHE A 20 33.55 -7.68 11.47
C PHE A 20 33.99 -8.88 10.61
N LEU A 21 35.26 -9.30 10.70
CA LEU A 21 35.83 -10.48 10.02
C LEU A 21 35.62 -11.79 10.82
N LEU A 22 35.47 -11.70 12.13
CA LEU A 22 35.06 -12.77 13.06
C LEU A 22 33.55 -12.77 13.32
N PHE A 23 32.78 -12.03 12.50
CA PHE A 23 31.44 -12.44 12.11
C PHE A 23 31.59 -13.41 10.91
N PRO A 24 31.87 -14.71 11.11
CA PRO A 24 31.42 -15.67 10.13
C PRO A 24 29.88 -15.50 10.11
N VAL A 25 29.23 -15.15 9.01
CA VAL A 25 28.84 -16.07 7.92
C VAL A 25 28.13 -17.35 8.42
N ASN A 26 27.83 -17.44 9.72
CA ASN A 26 27.15 -18.56 10.38
C ASN A 26 25.83 -18.08 10.98
N SER A 27 24.90 -17.64 10.14
CA SER A 27 23.48 -17.57 10.54
C SER A 27 22.49 -17.56 9.37
N PHE A 28 22.84 -18.13 8.20
CA PHE A 28 21.90 -18.25 7.08
C PHE A 28 22.06 -19.55 6.27
N PHE A 29 22.25 -20.69 6.94
CA PHE A 29 22.07 -21.99 6.29
C PHE A 29 21.39 -22.99 7.25
N ALA A 30 20.15 -22.69 7.64
CA ALA A 30 19.19 -23.78 7.77
C ALA A 30 18.76 -24.14 6.34
N ARG A 31 19.26 -25.27 5.83
CA ARG A 31 18.77 -25.86 4.57
C ARG A 31 17.24 -26.05 4.67
N PRO A 32 16.48 -25.95 3.57
CA PRO A 32 15.04 -26.11 3.65
C PRO A 32 14.67 -27.51 4.18
N VAL A 33 13.69 -27.54 5.09
CA VAL A 33 13.04 -28.75 5.65
C VAL A 33 12.05 -29.37 4.64
N ILE A 34 11.92 -28.78 3.46
CA ILE A 34 11.01 -29.18 2.38
C ILE A 34 11.82 -29.39 1.10
N ASP A 35 11.71 -30.56 0.48
CA ASP A 35 12.32 -30.84 -0.81
C ASP A 35 11.43 -30.29 -1.95
N VAL A 36 12.01 -29.68 -2.98
CA VAL A 36 11.25 -29.04 -4.07
C VAL A 36 11.40 -29.85 -5.34
N ALA A 37 10.33 -30.52 -5.73
CA ALA A 37 10.29 -31.30 -6.96
C ALA A 37 9.50 -30.52 -8.02
N ILE A 38 10.13 -30.28 -9.16
CA ILE A 38 9.53 -29.54 -10.28
C ILE A 38 9.41 -30.50 -11.44
N ARG A 39 8.23 -30.55 -12.07
CA ARG A 39 8.04 -31.27 -13.32
C ARG A 39 7.42 -30.34 -14.34
N VAL A 40 7.85 -30.50 -15.59
CA VAL A 40 7.33 -29.71 -16.70
C VAL A 40 6.75 -30.66 -17.73
N TYR A 41 5.51 -30.40 -18.12
CA TYR A 41 4.79 -31.17 -19.12
C TYR A 41 4.45 -30.25 -20.29
N ALA A 42 4.82 -30.67 -21.50
CA ALA A 42 4.46 -30.01 -22.76
C ALA A 42 4.01 -31.08 -23.77
N PRO A 43 2.83 -30.94 -24.40
CA PRO A 43 2.32 -31.95 -25.32
C PRO A 43 3.11 -31.99 -26.64
N ASP A 44 3.25 -33.18 -27.25
CA ASP A 44 4.09 -33.46 -28.43
C ASP A 44 3.78 -32.57 -29.65
N ASN A 45 2.55 -32.08 -29.77
CA ASN A 45 2.15 -31.16 -30.83
C ASN A 45 2.78 -29.77 -30.66
N VAL A 46 2.90 -29.27 -29.43
CA VAL A 46 3.65 -28.04 -29.08
C VAL A 46 5.14 -28.24 -29.34
N LEU A 47 5.67 -29.45 -29.09
CA LEU A 47 7.07 -29.79 -29.41
C LEU A 47 7.34 -29.77 -30.92
N LYS A 48 6.35 -30.13 -31.75
CA LYS A 48 6.46 -30.21 -33.22
C LYS A 48 6.27 -28.89 -33.95
N THR A 49 5.44 -27.96 -33.48
CA THR A 49 5.28 -26.62 -34.12
C THR A 49 6.51 -25.71 -33.94
N VAL A 50 7.46 -26.13 -33.09
CA VAL A 50 8.53 -25.28 -32.57
C VAL A 50 9.91 -25.64 -33.15
N SER A 51 10.01 -26.66 -34.00
CA SER A 51 11.25 -27.12 -34.65
C SER A 51 11.90 -26.11 -35.61
N GLU A 52 11.24 -24.98 -35.91
CA GLU A 52 11.86 -23.86 -36.66
C GLU A 52 12.65 -22.89 -35.76
N SER A 53 12.58 -23.02 -34.43
CA SER A 53 13.35 -22.22 -33.49
C SER A 53 14.29 -23.11 -32.66
N ALA A 54 15.60 -22.90 -32.80
CA ALA A 54 16.67 -23.66 -32.15
C ALA A 54 16.71 -23.58 -30.59
N ILE A 55 15.67 -23.03 -29.98
CA ILE A 55 15.58 -22.61 -28.57
C ILE A 55 14.93 -23.69 -27.68
N PHE A 56 14.12 -24.59 -28.21
CA PHE A 56 13.12 -25.30 -27.39
C PHE A 56 13.32 -26.80 -27.09
N PRO A 57 14.19 -27.56 -27.77
CA PRO A 57 14.54 -28.89 -27.28
C PRO A 57 15.06 -28.85 -25.83
N GLU A 58 15.76 -27.77 -25.43
CA GLU A 58 16.38 -27.63 -24.09
C GLU A 58 15.46 -27.08 -22.97
N ILE A 59 14.31 -26.48 -23.29
CA ILE A 59 13.28 -26.15 -22.28
C ILE A 59 12.55 -27.44 -21.84
N VAL A 60 12.49 -28.41 -22.76
CA VAL A 60 11.83 -29.71 -22.59
C VAL A 60 12.83 -30.77 -22.10
N ASP A 61 14.13 -30.63 -22.42
CA ASP A 61 15.22 -31.39 -21.83
C ASP A 61 15.47 -30.91 -20.38
N SER A 62 14.69 -31.50 -19.50
CA SER A 62 14.15 -31.01 -18.23
C SER A 62 15.08 -30.35 -17.21
N LYS A 63 16.42 -30.41 -17.33
CA LYS A 63 17.32 -30.00 -16.24
C LYS A 63 17.61 -28.50 -16.13
N ARG A 64 17.68 -27.76 -17.24
CA ARG A 64 18.10 -26.33 -17.18
C ARG A 64 16.99 -25.41 -16.68
N PHE A 65 15.77 -25.59 -17.20
CA PHE A 65 14.60 -24.87 -16.71
C PHE A 65 14.24 -25.28 -15.27
N GLU A 66 14.33 -26.57 -14.95
CA GLU A 66 14.18 -27.06 -13.58
C GLU A 66 15.19 -26.39 -12.63
N VAL A 67 16.47 -26.29 -12.98
CA VAL A 67 17.49 -25.60 -12.17
C VAL A 67 17.21 -24.09 -12.07
N ALA A 68 16.80 -23.43 -13.16
CA ALA A 68 16.48 -22.00 -13.15
C ALA A 68 15.25 -21.70 -12.28
N LEU A 69 14.18 -22.50 -12.39
CA LEU A 69 13.00 -22.39 -11.55
C LEU A 69 13.31 -22.78 -10.11
N GLN A 70 14.11 -23.82 -9.85
CA GLN A 70 14.61 -24.14 -8.52
C GLN A 70 15.43 -23.00 -7.92
N ASN A 71 16.25 -22.29 -8.71
CA ASN A 71 17.06 -21.16 -8.22
C ASN A 71 16.21 -19.90 -7.98
N ALA A 72 15.30 -19.56 -8.90
CA ALA A 72 14.36 -18.46 -8.74
C ALA A 72 13.43 -18.70 -7.54
N LEU A 73 12.95 -19.94 -7.40
CA LEU A 73 12.25 -20.38 -6.21
C LEU A 73 13.16 -20.30 -4.99
N LYS A 74 14.40 -20.81 -4.98
CA LYS A 74 15.30 -20.67 -3.81
C LYS A 74 15.52 -19.22 -3.36
N LEU A 75 15.66 -18.29 -4.30
CA LEU A 75 15.69 -16.85 -4.03
C LEU A 75 14.38 -16.39 -3.39
N LEU A 76 13.26 -16.77 -3.99
CA LEU A 76 11.93 -16.47 -3.48
C LEU A 76 11.64 -17.16 -2.13
N TYR A 77 12.20 -18.34 -1.86
CA TYR A 77 12.12 -19.11 -0.61
C TYR A 77 12.97 -18.47 0.50
N SER A 78 14.01 -17.70 0.15
CA SER A 78 14.73 -16.89 1.12
C SER A 78 13.93 -15.66 1.56
N GLU A 79 12.92 -15.27 0.76
CA GLU A 79 11.98 -14.17 1.05
C GLU A 79 10.62 -14.67 1.60
N LEU A 80 10.12 -15.81 1.12
CA LEU A 80 8.95 -16.58 1.58
C LEU A 80 9.43 -17.85 2.24
N TRP A 81 9.38 -17.91 3.58
CA TRP A 81 9.71 -19.14 4.27
C TRP A 81 8.60 -20.15 4.02
N LEU A 82 8.82 -21.11 3.11
CA LEU A 82 7.85 -22.19 2.85
C LEU A 82 7.53 -23.07 4.09
N GLN A 83 8.24 -22.85 5.20
CA GLN A 83 7.89 -23.35 6.54
C GLN A 83 6.59 -22.74 7.09
N ASP A 84 6.22 -21.54 6.65
CA ASP A 84 4.96 -20.87 7.01
C ASP A 84 3.75 -21.73 6.59
N LEU A 85 3.82 -22.33 5.39
CA LEU A 85 2.82 -23.27 4.85
C LEU A 85 2.64 -24.58 5.64
N LEU A 86 3.60 -24.92 6.51
CA LEU A 86 3.56 -26.10 7.36
C LEU A 86 3.01 -25.79 8.76
N SER A 87 2.94 -24.51 9.15
CA SER A 87 2.52 -24.09 10.50
C SER A 87 1.00 -24.25 10.73
N SER A 88 0.22 -24.49 9.67
CA SER A 88 -1.25 -24.48 9.68
C SER A 88 -1.92 -25.79 10.11
N ALA A 89 -1.22 -26.71 10.78
CA ALA A 89 -1.85 -27.83 11.52
C ALA A 89 -0.97 -28.36 12.67
N GLU A 90 -1.24 -27.91 13.90
CA GLU A 90 -0.90 -28.61 15.17
C GLU A 90 0.56 -29.03 15.46
N GLN A 91 1.60 -28.40 14.88
CA GLN A 91 2.97 -28.71 15.30
C GLN A 91 3.81 -27.46 15.64
N ILE A 92 4.02 -27.29 16.94
CA ILE A 92 5.10 -26.48 17.52
C ILE A 92 6.42 -27.05 17.01
N LEU A 93 7.09 -26.37 16.08
CA LEU A 93 8.38 -26.77 15.51
C LEU A 93 9.52 -26.52 16.52
N SER A 94 9.50 -27.26 17.63
CA SER A 94 10.62 -27.33 18.57
C SER A 94 11.58 -28.45 18.14
N LYS A 95 12.77 -28.05 17.67
CA LYS A 95 13.99 -28.85 17.37
C LYS A 95 14.23 -29.21 15.90
N GLN A 96 15.47 -28.90 15.47
CA GLN A 96 16.08 -29.36 14.22
C GLN A 96 15.82 -30.85 13.98
N THR A 97 15.13 -31.16 12.89
CA THR A 97 15.02 -32.51 12.33
C THR A 97 15.08 -32.45 10.80
N SER A 98 15.57 -33.55 10.19
CA SER A 98 15.63 -33.84 8.76
C SER A 98 14.35 -33.46 7.98
N PRO A 99 14.41 -33.21 6.66
CA PRO A 99 13.27 -32.67 5.89
C PRO A 99 12.00 -33.51 6.06
N GLN A 100 10.88 -32.86 6.41
CA GLN A 100 9.61 -33.49 6.77
C GLN A 100 8.53 -33.41 5.66
N GLY A 101 8.85 -32.79 4.50
CA GLY A 101 7.89 -32.65 3.39
C GLY A 101 8.49 -32.44 2.00
N THR A 102 7.65 -32.53 0.97
CA THR A 102 7.98 -32.29 -0.44
C THR A 102 6.98 -31.31 -1.06
N PHE A 103 7.47 -30.20 -1.62
CA PHE A 103 6.67 -29.27 -2.42
C PHE A 103 6.84 -29.59 -3.90
N GLN A 104 5.75 -30.03 -4.52
CA GLN A 104 5.69 -30.38 -5.93
C GLN A 104 5.06 -29.24 -6.73
N ILE A 105 5.71 -28.84 -7.82
CA ILE A 105 5.15 -27.90 -8.81
C ILE A 105 5.19 -28.59 -10.17
N ASP A 106 4.01 -28.78 -10.75
CA ASP A 106 3.80 -29.33 -12.08
C ASP A 106 3.42 -28.20 -13.04
N VAL A 107 4.31 -27.84 -13.95
CA VAL A 107 4.09 -26.79 -14.95
C VAL A 107 3.62 -27.41 -16.26
N HIS A 108 2.39 -27.13 -16.64
CA HIS A 108 1.75 -27.56 -17.88
C HIS A 108 1.77 -26.45 -18.91
N VAL A 109 2.74 -26.48 -19.82
CA VAL A 109 2.81 -25.50 -20.91
C VAL A 109 1.82 -25.90 -22.01
N GLN A 110 0.85 -25.03 -22.29
CA GLN A 110 -0.20 -25.28 -23.26
C GLN A 110 0.14 -24.68 -24.63
N GLN A 111 0.73 -23.50 -24.64
CA GLN A 111 1.08 -22.81 -25.88
C GLN A 111 2.34 -21.97 -25.71
N ILE A 112 3.19 -22.01 -26.72
CA ILE A 112 4.29 -21.06 -26.90
C ILE A 112 4.14 -20.45 -28.29
N ARG A 113 4.11 -19.12 -28.36
CA ARG A 113 4.12 -18.41 -29.65
C ARG A 113 5.15 -17.30 -29.67
N LYS A 114 5.72 -17.07 -30.85
CA LYS A 114 6.57 -15.92 -31.15
C LYS A 114 5.71 -14.85 -31.80
N GLU A 115 5.72 -13.66 -31.22
CA GLU A 115 5.00 -12.52 -31.74
C GLU A 115 5.95 -11.38 -32.10
N ASN A 116 5.71 -10.78 -33.27
CA ASN A 116 6.42 -9.60 -33.73
C ASN A 116 5.57 -8.37 -33.41
N VAL A 117 5.98 -7.62 -32.40
CA VAL A 117 5.26 -6.43 -31.93
C VAL A 117 5.89 -5.19 -32.57
N TYR A 118 5.21 -4.64 -33.56
CA TYR A 118 5.61 -3.38 -34.18
C TYR A 118 5.38 -2.21 -33.23
N LYS A 119 6.38 -1.33 -33.12
CA LYS A 119 6.34 -0.08 -32.37
C LYS A 119 6.84 1.04 -33.26
N GLU A 120 6.05 2.09 -33.39
CA GLU A 120 6.41 3.27 -34.19
C GLU A 120 7.29 4.25 -33.42
N PHE A 121 7.16 4.28 -32.09
CA PHE A 121 7.85 5.21 -31.20
C PHE A 121 8.67 4.45 -30.15
N ILE A 122 9.80 5.04 -29.76
CA ILE A 122 10.67 4.52 -28.70
C ILE A 122 10.94 5.61 -27.67
N GLN A 123 10.99 5.23 -26.40
CA GLN A 123 11.29 6.13 -25.31
C GLN A 123 12.72 6.67 -25.42
N ASN A 124 12.86 7.98 -25.24
CA ASN A 124 14.09 8.75 -25.29
C ASN A 124 14.07 9.74 -24.12
N ASN A 125 14.67 9.36 -22.99
CA ASN A 125 14.54 10.09 -21.71
C ASN A 125 15.33 11.41 -21.63
N ILE A 126 15.94 11.87 -22.71
CA ILE A 126 16.78 13.08 -22.71
C ILE A 126 16.18 14.17 -23.58
N SER A 127 15.83 13.83 -24.81
CA SER A 127 15.26 14.80 -25.77
C SER A 127 14.59 14.05 -26.90
N GLY A 128 13.27 13.88 -26.80
CA GLY A 128 12.45 13.28 -27.85
C GLY A 128 11.56 14.32 -28.53
N ASP A 129 11.23 14.05 -29.79
CA ASP A 129 10.34 14.89 -30.61
C ASP A 129 8.86 14.71 -30.26
N TYR A 130 8.55 13.72 -29.41
CA TYR A 130 7.19 13.33 -29.05
C TYR A 130 7.02 13.16 -27.54
N ILE A 131 5.80 13.36 -27.06
CA ILE A 131 5.33 12.92 -25.74
C ILE A 131 4.15 11.98 -25.91
N TYR A 132 3.91 11.12 -24.93
CA TYR A 132 2.71 10.28 -24.89
C TYR A 132 1.67 10.91 -23.97
N ASN A 133 0.48 11.21 -24.49
CA ASN A 133 -0.60 11.85 -23.73
C ASN A 133 -1.94 11.22 -24.11
N PHE A 134 -2.63 10.63 -23.13
CA PHE A 134 -3.97 10.03 -23.26
C PHE A 134 -4.19 9.11 -24.47
N GLY A 135 -3.21 8.26 -24.80
CA GLY A 135 -3.34 7.31 -25.91
C GLY A 135 -2.54 7.70 -27.16
N ASP A 136 -2.19 8.98 -27.30
CA ASP A 136 -1.60 9.53 -28.53
C ASP A 136 -0.17 10.03 -28.35
N TYR A 137 0.62 9.96 -29.42
CA TYR A 137 1.96 10.54 -29.50
C TYR A 137 1.89 11.94 -30.11
N ILE A 138 2.15 12.95 -29.29
CA ILE A 138 2.05 14.36 -29.68
C ILE A 138 3.44 14.89 -30.01
N ARG A 139 3.61 15.45 -31.21
CA ARG A 139 4.87 16.08 -31.61
C ARG A 139 5.06 17.39 -30.84
N VAL A 140 6.24 17.58 -30.25
CA VAL A 140 6.60 18.75 -29.44
C VAL A 140 7.87 19.40 -29.98
N TYR A 141 8.13 20.64 -29.55
CA TYR A 141 9.38 21.33 -29.85
C TYR A 141 10.49 20.84 -28.89
N PRO A 142 11.55 20.18 -29.39
CA PRO A 142 12.59 19.60 -28.53
C PRO A 142 13.30 20.65 -27.69
N GLY A 143 13.57 20.34 -26.42
CA GLY A 143 14.35 21.19 -25.52
C GLY A 143 13.67 22.48 -25.06
N VAL A 144 12.42 22.75 -25.46
CA VAL A 144 11.66 23.93 -25.04
C VAL A 144 10.65 23.56 -23.97
N ARG A 145 10.85 24.11 -22.77
CA ARG A 145 9.97 23.92 -21.61
C ARG A 145 9.28 25.23 -21.23
N TYR A 146 8.11 25.10 -20.62
CA TYR A 146 7.24 26.20 -20.21
C TYR A 146 6.81 26.02 -18.76
N LYS A 147 6.78 27.13 -18.04
CA LYS A 147 6.18 27.25 -16.71
C LYS A 147 4.80 27.88 -16.86
N LEU A 148 3.82 27.31 -16.15
CA LEU A 148 2.49 27.90 -16.06
C LEU A 148 2.51 29.03 -15.03
N GLU A 149 2.10 30.21 -15.45
CA GLU A 149 1.89 31.39 -14.62
C GLU A 149 0.45 31.89 -14.84
N TYR A 150 -0.16 32.46 -13.80
CA TYR A 150 -1.48 33.05 -13.90
C TYR A 150 -1.36 34.57 -13.90
N VAL A 151 -1.66 35.21 -15.03
CA VAL A 151 -1.67 36.67 -15.17
C VAL A 151 -3.12 37.12 -15.30
N ASN A 152 -3.62 37.90 -14.33
CA ASN A 152 -5.01 38.34 -14.26
C ASN A 152 -6.03 37.18 -14.35
N GLY A 153 -5.71 36.06 -13.69
CA GLY A 153 -6.58 34.87 -13.67
C GLY A 153 -6.58 34.05 -14.97
N LYS A 154 -5.77 34.42 -15.98
CA LYS A 154 -5.63 33.64 -17.22
C LYS A 154 -4.32 32.87 -17.22
N GLU A 155 -4.39 31.64 -17.72
CA GLU A 155 -3.20 30.82 -17.93
C GLU A 155 -2.26 31.49 -18.94
N ASN A 156 -1.00 31.63 -18.54
CA ASN A 156 0.08 32.13 -19.36
C ASN A 156 1.27 31.18 -19.26
N TYR A 157 1.74 30.68 -20.39
CA TYR A 157 2.85 29.72 -20.44
C TYR A 157 4.12 30.45 -20.86
N VAL A 158 5.06 30.61 -19.93
CA VAL A 158 6.32 31.33 -20.16
C VAL A 158 7.45 30.33 -20.31
N GLN A 159 8.29 30.53 -21.32
CA GLN A 159 9.43 29.64 -21.56
C GLN A 159 10.39 29.67 -20.36
N SER A 160 10.71 28.49 -19.82
CA SER A 160 11.59 28.33 -18.67
C SER A 160 12.26 26.96 -18.74
N SER A 161 13.56 26.90 -18.46
CA SER A 161 14.33 25.64 -18.40
C SER A 161 13.82 24.69 -17.30
N GLU A 162 13.17 25.21 -16.27
CA GLU A 162 12.59 24.46 -15.15
C GLU A 162 11.10 24.15 -15.34
N GLY A 163 10.54 24.48 -16.51
CA GLY A 163 9.12 24.29 -16.80
C GLY A 163 8.70 22.81 -16.84
N SER A 164 7.50 22.52 -16.32
CA SER A 164 6.88 21.18 -16.36
C SER A 164 6.00 20.96 -17.60
N TYR A 165 5.89 21.96 -18.48
CA TYR A 165 5.05 21.90 -19.67
C TYR A 165 5.89 21.96 -20.94
N VAL A 166 5.39 21.32 -22.01
CA VAL A 166 5.93 21.45 -23.36
C VAL A 166 4.84 21.87 -24.32
N LYS A 167 5.22 22.56 -25.38
CA LYS A 167 4.28 22.99 -26.42
C LYS A 167 4.25 21.98 -27.55
N GLY A 168 3.07 21.49 -27.87
CA GLY A 168 2.82 20.68 -29.05
C GLY A 168 2.88 21.52 -30.33
N VAL A 169 3.17 20.87 -31.46
CA VAL A 169 3.13 21.51 -32.79
C VAL A 169 1.70 21.96 -33.15
N ASP A 170 0.69 21.38 -32.50
CA ASP A 170 -0.71 21.80 -32.54
C ASP A 170 -0.99 23.12 -31.77
N GLY A 171 0.02 23.68 -31.10
CA GLY A 171 -0.05 24.94 -30.37
C GLY A 171 -0.52 24.80 -28.91
N LYS A 172 -0.92 23.61 -28.47
CA LYS A 172 -1.38 23.35 -27.10
C LYS A 172 -0.20 23.07 -26.15
N TYR A 173 -0.42 23.26 -24.85
CA TYR A 173 0.56 22.94 -23.81
C TYR A 173 0.18 21.65 -23.09
N TYR A 174 1.18 20.82 -22.84
CA TYR A 174 1.02 19.51 -22.23
C TYR A 174 1.94 19.38 -21.02
N SER A 175 1.40 18.85 -19.93
CA SER A 175 2.19 18.51 -18.74
C SER A 175 3.04 17.27 -19.05
N VAL A 176 4.34 17.33 -18.79
CA VAL A 176 5.24 16.19 -18.95
C VAL A 176 5.47 15.57 -17.59
N ILE A 177 4.60 14.64 -17.22
CA ILE A 177 4.76 13.87 -15.99
C ILE A 177 5.87 12.84 -16.24
N PHE A 178 6.92 12.84 -15.40
CA PHE A 178 8.07 11.93 -15.44
C PHE A 178 9.05 12.08 -16.62
N ASP A 179 9.15 13.26 -17.25
CA ASP A 179 10.16 13.58 -18.29
C ASP A 179 10.29 12.52 -19.41
N SER A 180 9.19 11.83 -19.72
CA SER A 180 9.20 10.71 -20.67
C SER A 180 8.93 11.21 -22.09
N PHE A 181 10.02 11.44 -22.84
CA PHE A 181 9.95 11.79 -24.26
C PHE A 181 10.13 10.56 -25.15
N TYR A 182 9.77 10.70 -26.42
CA TYR A 182 9.79 9.65 -27.42
C TYR A 182 10.34 10.15 -28.76
N SER A 183 10.98 9.25 -29.48
CA SER A 183 11.45 9.46 -30.86
C SER A 183 10.71 8.52 -31.80
N ARG A 184 10.35 9.00 -33.00
CA ARG A 184 9.68 8.20 -34.03
C ARG A 184 10.71 7.35 -34.76
N VAL A 185 10.97 6.16 -34.22
CA VAL A 185 11.91 5.18 -34.78
C VAL A 185 11.16 3.86 -34.90
N PRO A 186 10.53 3.59 -36.05
CA PRO A 186 9.85 2.33 -36.32
C PRO A 186 10.76 1.12 -36.07
N HIS A 187 10.31 0.19 -35.23
CA HIS A 187 11.04 -1.02 -34.91
C HIS A 187 10.08 -2.16 -34.58
N THR A 188 10.57 -3.39 -34.65
CA THR A 188 9.78 -4.58 -34.30
C THR A 188 10.46 -5.28 -33.14
N ASN A 189 9.77 -5.34 -32.00
CA ASN A 189 10.21 -6.17 -30.90
C ASN A 189 9.73 -7.59 -31.13
N VAL A 190 10.52 -8.55 -30.67
CA VAL A 190 10.17 -9.96 -30.76
C VAL A 190 9.90 -10.44 -29.34
N VAL A 191 8.71 -10.97 -29.11
CA VAL A 191 8.27 -11.45 -27.80
C VAL A 191 7.94 -12.93 -27.91
N TYR A 192 8.42 -13.71 -26.94
CA TYR A 192 7.90 -15.05 -26.70
C TYR A 192 6.77 -14.94 -25.69
N ILE A 193 5.61 -15.50 -26.06
CA ILE A 193 4.45 -15.61 -25.19
C ILE A 193 4.33 -17.07 -24.79
N VAL A 194 4.30 -17.32 -23.49
CA VAL A 194 4.14 -18.64 -22.89
C VAL A 194 2.84 -18.65 -22.09
N GLU A 195 1.93 -19.53 -22.49
CA GLU A 195 0.62 -19.73 -21.88
C GLU A 195 0.51 -21.18 -21.37
N GLY A 196 -0.01 -21.35 -20.17
CA GLY A 196 -0.14 -22.65 -19.54
C GLY A 196 -0.75 -22.57 -18.15
N ASN A 197 -0.61 -23.65 -17.39
CA ASN A 197 -1.06 -23.73 -16.00
C ASN A 197 0.07 -24.30 -15.13
N ALA A 198 0.17 -23.86 -13.89
CA ALA A 198 0.98 -24.53 -12.88
C ALA A 198 0.08 -25.08 -11.79
N ASP A 199 0.23 -26.38 -11.51
CA ASP A 199 -0.35 -27.05 -10.37
C ASP A 199 0.72 -27.15 -9.27
N TYR A 200 0.34 -26.86 -8.03
CA TYR A 200 1.25 -26.99 -6.88
C TYR A 200 0.62 -27.87 -5.80
N SER A 201 1.47 -28.64 -5.12
CA SER A 201 1.05 -29.51 -4.01
C SER A 201 2.15 -29.63 -2.96
N LEU A 202 1.81 -29.37 -1.70
CA LEU A 202 2.69 -29.59 -0.55
C LEU A 202 2.32 -30.91 0.12
N TYR A 203 3.30 -31.81 0.28
CA TYR A 203 3.16 -33.06 1.01
C TYR A 203 3.99 -33.02 2.29
N ILE A 204 3.39 -33.37 3.43
CA ILE A 204 4.06 -33.46 4.74
C ILE A 204 3.83 -34.87 5.27
N ASN A 205 4.88 -35.61 5.61
CA ASN A 205 4.76 -37.00 6.07
C ASN A 205 3.86 -37.87 5.16
N ASN A 206 3.95 -37.68 3.83
CA ASN A 206 3.12 -38.30 2.77
C ASN A 206 1.63 -37.91 2.73
N ASN A 207 1.19 -36.94 3.52
CA ASN A 207 -0.17 -36.38 3.46
C ASN A 207 -0.17 -35.05 2.70
N LYS A 208 -1.19 -34.81 1.87
CA LYS A 208 -1.33 -33.59 1.07
C LYS A 208 -1.87 -32.44 1.94
N ALA A 209 -1.01 -31.48 2.27
CA ALA A 209 -1.32 -30.35 3.16
C ALA A 209 -1.91 -29.15 2.40
N LEU A 210 -1.40 -28.86 1.20
CA LEU A 210 -1.85 -27.74 0.38
C LEU A 210 -1.86 -28.15 -1.09
N SER A 211 -2.84 -27.65 -1.84
CA SER A 211 -2.73 -27.60 -3.29
C SER A 211 -3.56 -26.49 -3.91
N GLY A 212 -3.20 -26.16 -5.13
CA GLY A 212 -3.99 -25.31 -6.00
C GLY A 212 -3.37 -25.27 -7.38
N SER A 213 -3.90 -24.38 -8.20
CA SER A 213 -3.40 -24.13 -9.53
C SER A 213 -3.48 -22.64 -9.87
N PHE A 214 -2.69 -22.20 -10.82
CA PHE A 214 -2.77 -20.87 -11.38
C PHE A 214 -2.40 -20.86 -12.86
N GLU A 215 -3.02 -19.94 -13.60
CA GLU A 215 -2.71 -19.71 -15.00
C GLU A 215 -1.37 -18.99 -15.13
N ILE A 216 -0.56 -19.44 -16.08
CA ILE A 216 0.68 -18.82 -16.51
C ILE A 216 0.39 -18.07 -17.80
N SER A 217 0.63 -16.77 -17.77
CA SER A 217 0.71 -15.93 -18.96
C SER A 217 1.92 -15.03 -18.80
N SER A 218 3.01 -15.40 -19.48
CA SER A 218 4.27 -14.65 -19.44
C SER A 218 4.64 -14.20 -20.84
N SER A 219 5.11 -12.96 -20.94
CA SER A 219 5.56 -12.34 -22.18
C SER A 219 6.98 -11.84 -22.00
N ILE A 220 7.92 -12.42 -22.73
CA ILE A 220 9.35 -12.15 -22.54
C ILE A 220 9.94 -11.66 -23.85
N TYR A 221 10.64 -10.53 -23.80
CA TYR A 221 11.32 -10.01 -24.98
C TYR A 221 12.50 -10.92 -25.36
N ALA A 222 12.43 -11.47 -26.58
CA ALA A 222 13.57 -12.10 -27.24
C ALA A 222 14.50 -11.04 -27.84
N VAL A 223 13.87 -10.05 -28.47
CA VAL A 223 14.54 -8.88 -29.05
C VAL A 223 13.80 -7.66 -28.55
N LYS A 224 14.49 -6.84 -27.78
CA LYS A 224 14.01 -5.54 -27.33
C LYS A 224 14.88 -4.45 -27.93
N HIS A 225 14.26 -3.41 -28.45
CA HIS A 225 15.01 -2.23 -28.85
C HIS A 225 15.02 -1.21 -27.71
N SER A 226 16.16 -0.58 -27.50
CA SER A 226 16.34 0.56 -26.62
C SER A 226 16.96 1.72 -27.40
N TYR A 227 16.61 2.95 -27.07
CA TYR A 227 17.20 4.10 -27.72
C TYR A 227 18.43 4.59 -26.97
N ASP A 228 19.54 4.80 -27.69
CA ASP A 228 20.71 5.50 -27.18
C ASP A 228 20.62 6.97 -27.59
N PRO A 229 20.16 7.86 -26.68
CA PRO A 229 19.90 9.25 -27.01
C PRO A 229 21.16 10.06 -27.29
N TYR A 230 22.32 9.63 -26.76
CA TYR A 230 23.59 10.36 -26.93
C TYR A 230 24.21 10.11 -28.30
N ASN A 231 24.05 8.90 -28.83
CA ASN A 231 24.58 8.49 -30.13
C ASN A 231 23.49 8.45 -31.22
N ASN A 232 22.28 8.89 -30.90
CA ASN A 232 21.12 8.95 -31.79
C ASN A 232 20.89 7.64 -32.57
N ARG A 233 20.99 6.51 -31.87
CA ARG A 233 20.94 5.17 -32.49
C ARG A 233 20.00 4.23 -31.76
N LEU A 234 19.35 3.38 -32.53
CA LEU A 234 18.56 2.27 -32.01
C LEU A 234 19.52 1.13 -31.62
N LEU A 235 19.51 0.75 -30.35
CA LEU A 235 20.21 -0.43 -29.86
C LEU A 235 19.25 -1.61 -29.90
N ARG A 236 19.71 -2.68 -30.54
CA ARG A 236 19.01 -3.97 -30.55
C ARG A 236 19.60 -4.83 -29.44
N VAL A 237 18.81 -5.09 -28.41
CA VAL A 237 19.17 -5.96 -27.30
C VAL A 237 18.52 -7.31 -27.57
N GLU A 238 19.35 -8.29 -27.91
CA GLU A 238 18.94 -9.69 -27.98
C GLU A 238 19.18 -10.30 -26.61
N ASN A 239 18.12 -10.69 -25.94
CA ASN A 239 18.25 -11.41 -24.69
C ASN A 239 18.78 -12.80 -24.97
N SER A 240 19.74 -13.23 -24.15
CA SER A 240 20.27 -14.57 -24.28
C SER A 240 19.20 -15.59 -23.92
N PHE A 241 19.41 -16.82 -24.36
CA PHE A 241 18.55 -17.96 -24.04
C PHE A 241 18.28 -18.11 -22.53
N ASN A 242 19.31 -17.92 -21.71
CA ASN A 242 19.21 -18.04 -20.25
C ASN A 242 18.37 -16.92 -19.63
N ASP A 243 18.35 -15.74 -20.24
CA ASP A 243 17.58 -14.60 -19.76
C ASP A 243 16.08 -14.85 -19.97
N VAL A 244 15.72 -15.49 -21.08
CA VAL A 244 14.32 -15.86 -21.36
C VAL A 244 13.83 -16.93 -20.39
N ILE A 245 14.64 -17.97 -20.13
CA ILE A 245 14.31 -19.02 -19.17
C ILE A 245 14.21 -18.46 -17.74
N SER A 246 15.15 -17.60 -17.35
CA SER A 246 15.18 -17.01 -16.01
C SER A 246 14.00 -16.06 -15.80
N GLY A 247 13.61 -15.30 -16.83
CA GLY A 247 12.42 -14.45 -16.80
C GLY A 247 11.14 -15.27 -16.58
N LEU A 248 10.96 -16.37 -17.32
CA LEU A 248 9.79 -17.24 -17.16
C LEU A 248 9.75 -17.87 -15.76
N ALA A 249 10.90 -18.34 -15.28
CA ALA A 249 11.04 -18.88 -13.94
C ALA A 249 10.69 -17.86 -12.86
N SER A 250 11.15 -16.61 -13.02
CA SER A 250 10.86 -15.50 -12.12
C SER A 250 9.37 -15.14 -12.12
N ASP A 251 8.72 -15.09 -13.28
CA ASP A 251 7.30 -14.78 -13.39
C ASP A 251 6.43 -15.84 -12.70
N ILE A 252 6.74 -17.13 -12.92
CA ILE A 252 6.05 -18.24 -12.25
C ILE A 252 6.27 -18.19 -10.74
N ALA A 253 7.51 -17.95 -10.30
CA ALA A 253 7.85 -17.86 -8.88
C ALA A 253 7.15 -16.66 -8.21
N SER A 254 7.11 -15.49 -8.85
CA SER A 254 6.40 -14.30 -8.36
C SER A 254 4.88 -14.51 -8.34
N LYS A 255 4.32 -15.19 -9.35
CA LYS A 255 2.90 -15.51 -9.34
C LYS A 255 2.55 -16.47 -8.22
N LEU A 256 3.37 -17.50 -8.01
CA LEU A 256 3.25 -18.40 -6.88
C LEU A 256 3.38 -17.65 -5.54
N HIS A 257 4.33 -16.71 -5.41
CA HIS A 257 4.45 -15.83 -4.23
C HIS A 257 3.11 -15.18 -3.90
N SER A 258 2.55 -14.46 -4.87
CA SER A 258 1.30 -13.73 -4.70
C SER A 258 0.14 -14.67 -4.29
N VAL A 259 0.06 -15.87 -4.86
CA VAL A 259 -1.01 -16.83 -4.55
C VAL A 259 -0.87 -17.41 -3.14
N LEU A 260 0.36 -17.56 -2.65
CA LEU A 260 0.64 -18.08 -1.31
C LEU A 260 0.56 -17.00 -0.23
N GLU A 261 1.01 -15.78 -0.51
CA GLU A 261 1.01 -14.63 0.40
C GLU A 261 -0.40 -14.28 0.91
N PHE A 262 -1.43 -14.41 0.07
CA PHE A 262 -2.82 -14.16 0.48
C PHE A 262 -3.48 -15.33 1.22
N LYS A 263 -2.83 -16.51 1.28
CA LYS A 263 -3.45 -17.73 1.85
C LYS A 263 -3.18 -17.95 3.33
N GLU A 264 -2.14 -17.34 3.92
CA GLU A 264 -1.85 -17.55 5.34
C GLU A 264 -1.85 -16.24 6.14
N LYS A 265 -2.89 -16.10 6.97
CA LYS A 265 -2.88 -15.16 8.08
C LYS A 265 -2.23 -15.87 9.25
N LEU A 266 -1.16 -15.31 9.81
CA LEU A 266 -0.54 -15.86 11.03
C LEU A 266 -1.61 -16.10 12.10
N SER A 267 -1.59 -17.25 12.75
CA SER A 267 -2.55 -17.60 13.80
C SER A 267 -1.86 -18.12 15.04
N GLY A 268 -2.45 -17.87 16.20
CA GLY A 268 -1.93 -18.30 17.47
C GLY A 268 -3.01 -18.21 18.55
N VAL A 269 -2.58 -18.14 19.80
CA VAL A 269 -3.44 -17.92 20.96
C VAL A 269 -2.85 -16.87 21.89
N VAL A 270 -3.73 -16.29 22.70
CA VAL A 270 -3.32 -15.46 23.83
C VAL A 270 -2.73 -16.36 24.91
N GLU A 271 -1.47 -16.13 25.29
CA GLU A 271 -0.79 -16.87 26.35
C GLU A 271 -1.03 -16.22 27.72
N GLU A 272 -0.81 -14.90 27.81
CA GLU A 272 -0.98 -14.14 29.05
C GLU A 272 -1.61 -12.77 28.77
N VAL A 273 -2.40 -12.27 29.71
CA VAL A 273 -3.03 -10.94 29.65
C VAL A 273 -2.62 -10.13 30.87
N LYS A 274 -1.94 -9.01 30.64
CA LYS A 274 -1.60 -7.99 31.64
C LYS A 274 -1.99 -6.62 31.09
N PHE A 275 -3.28 -6.32 31.13
CA PHE A 275 -3.86 -5.14 30.47
C PHE A 275 -3.07 -3.84 30.76
N PRO A 276 -2.74 -3.02 29.73
CA PRO A 276 -3.15 -3.10 28.31
C PRO A 276 -2.25 -3.99 27.44
N ARG A 277 -1.40 -4.83 28.04
CA ARG A 277 -0.49 -5.74 27.35
C ARG A 277 -1.07 -7.15 27.24
N VAL A 278 -0.79 -7.80 26.12
CA VAL A 278 -1.16 -9.18 25.83
C VAL A 278 0.06 -9.89 25.26
N ILE A 279 0.36 -11.07 25.77
CA ILE A 279 1.40 -11.95 25.21
C ILE A 279 0.72 -12.95 24.29
N LEU A 280 1.19 -13.02 23.05
CA LEU A 280 0.80 -14.03 22.07
C LEU A 280 1.89 -15.09 21.99
N ASN A 281 1.50 -16.35 21.83
CA ASN A 281 2.42 -17.48 21.68
C ASN A 281 3.00 -17.61 20.25
N ILE A 282 3.20 -16.46 19.60
CA ILE A 282 3.76 -16.34 18.26
C ILE A 282 4.80 -15.22 18.28
N GLY A 283 6.00 -15.46 17.76
CA GLY A 283 7.17 -14.58 17.92
C GLY A 283 7.97 -14.34 16.64
N GLU A 284 9.24 -13.99 16.80
CA GLU A 284 10.19 -13.81 15.68
C GLU A 284 10.39 -15.10 14.88
N ASP A 285 10.34 -16.27 15.55
CA ASP A 285 10.44 -17.59 14.92
C ASP A 285 9.22 -17.86 14.02
N ASP A 286 8.09 -17.20 14.29
CA ASP A 286 6.87 -17.19 13.45
C ASP A 286 6.79 -15.92 12.55
N PHE A 287 7.92 -15.21 12.41
CA PHE A 287 8.08 -14.01 11.59
C PHE A 287 7.17 -12.83 11.97
N VAL A 288 6.74 -12.77 13.22
CA VAL A 288 6.02 -11.61 13.74
C VAL A 288 6.97 -10.41 13.76
N LYS A 289 6.52 -9.28 13.20
CA LYS A 289 7.26 -8.01 13.18
C LYS A 289 6.55 -6.98 14.06
N VAL A 290 7.34 -6.07 14.65
CA VAL A 290 6.79 -4.91 15.36
C VAL A 290 5.88 -4.09 14.43
N GLY A 291 4.72 -3.69 14.93
CA GLY A 291 3.68 -2.98 14.18
C GLY A 291 2.65 -3.88 13.49
N LYS A 292 2.87 -5.20 13.45
CA LYS A 292 1.88 -6.15 12.92
C LYS A 292 0.63 -6.18 13.80
N VAL A 293 -0.55 -6.33 13.20
CA VAL A 293 -1.85 -6.29 13.89
C VAL A 293 -2.48 -7.68 13.90
N PHE A 294 -2.98 -8.10 15.06
CA PHE A 294 -3.72 -9.34 15.24
C PHE A 294 -5.15 -9.05 15.71
N SER A 295 -6.12 -9.75 15.14
CA SER A 295 -7.50 -9.80 15.62
C SER A 295 -7.66 -10.97 16.58
N VAL A 296 -8.27 -10.73 17.73
CA VAL A 296 -8.55 -11.74 18.77
C VAL A 296 -9.99 -12.22 18.65
N TYR A 297 -10.18 -13.53 18.72
CA TYR A 297 -11.44 -14.22 18.54
C TYR A 297 -11.77 -15.12 19.74
N ARG A 298 -13.06 -15.17 20.08
CA ARG A 298 -13.63 -16.15 20.99
C ARG A 298 -14.87 -16.74 20.35
N ASN A 299 -14.92 -18.06 20.20
CA ASN A 299 -16.04 -18.77 19.54
C ASN A 299 -16.37 -18.19 18.15
N ASN A 300 -15.34 -17.97 17.31
CA ASN A 300 -15.43 -17.34 15.98
C ASN A 300 -15.92 -15.88 15.96
N ASN A 301 -16.19 -15.26 17.10
CA ASN A 301 -16.52 -13.84 17.18
C ASN A 301 -15.27 -13.01 17.46
N LYS A 302 -15.04 -11.97 16.67
CA LYS A 302 -13.97 -11.01 16.92
C LYS A 302 -14.30 -10.18 18.16
N ILE A 303 -13.42 -10.19 19.15
CA ILE A 303 -13.59 -9.49 20.42
C ILE A 303 -12.58 -8.35 20.62
N ALA A 304 -11.41 -8.41 19.99
CA ALA A 304 -10.37 -7.39 20.17
C ALA A 304 -9.41 -7.32 18.97
N GLU A 305 -8.55 -6.31 18.97
CA GLU A 305 -7.34 -6.24 18.14
C GLU A 305 -6.16 -5.78 19.00
N VAL A 306 -4.99 -6.34 18.69
CA VAL A 306 -3.74 -6.05 19.37
C VAL A 306 -2.65 -5.74 18.34
N VAL A 307 -1.76 -4.81 18.67
CA VAL A 307 -0.62 -4.45 17.83
C VAL A 307 0.68 -4.91 18.50
N VAL A 308 1.55 -5.54 17.73
CA VAL A 308 2.86 -6.01 18.22
C VAL A 308 3.74 -4.81 18.54
N ARG A 309 4.22 -4.73 19.78
CA ARG A 309 5.15 -3.67 20.22
C ARG A 309 6.56 -4.19 20.41
N ARG A 310 6.68 -5.46 20.80
CA ARG A 310 7.95 -6.13 20.96
C ARG A 310 7.78 -7.61 20.61
N THR A 311 8.83 -8.18 20.06
CA THR A 311 8.90 -9.60 19.70
C THR A 311 10.00 -10.24 20.53
N GLY A 312 9.74 -11.44 21.03
CA GLY A 312 10.73 -12.40 21.47
C GLY A 312 10.81 -13.53 20.45
N LYS A 313 11.64 -14.54 20.69
CA LYS A 313 11.81 -15.66 19.74
C LYS A 313 10.49 -16.38 19.47
N ASP A 314 9.82 -16.84 20.53
CA ASP A 314 8.62 -17.68 20.50
C ASP A 314 7.36 -16.96 21.02
N TYR A 315 7.45 -15.64 21.26
CA TYR A 315 6.33 -14.87 21.77
C TYR A 315 6.34 -13.43 21.24
N SER A 316 5.18 -12.77 21.31
CA SER A 316 5.05 -11.35 20.99
C SER A 316 4.32 -10.63 22.11
N GLU A 317 4.89 -9.51 22.53
CA GLU A 317 4.24 -8.57 23.43
C GLU A 317 3.47 -7.53 22.62
N CYS A 318 2.15 -7.60 22.75
CA CYS A 318 1.21 -6.77 22.03
C CYS A 318 0.53 -5.78 22.96
N GLU A 319 0.10 -4.66 22.41
CA GLU A 319 -0.75 -3.68 23.08
C GLU A 319 -2.16 -3.75 22.51
N VAL A 320 -3.17 -3.70 23.38
CA VAL A 320 -4.58 -3.69 22.96
C VAL A 320 -4.91 -2.35 22.31
N VAL A 321 -5.26 -2.37 21.03
CA VAL A 321 -5.70 -1.18 20.27
C VAL A 321 -7.21 -1.12 20.14
N TYR A 322 -7.87 -2.28 20.17
CA TYR A 322 -9.31 -2.38 20.17
C TYR A 322 -9.80 -3.50 21.07
N ILE A 323 -10.89 -3.27 21.79
CA ILE A 323 -11.67 -4.29 22.49
C ILE A 323 -13.15 -3.95 22.40
N LYS A 324 -13.96 -4.92 22.03
CA LYS A 324 -15.41 -4.77 21.95
C LYS A 324 -15.95 -4.48 23.35
N ARG A 325 -16.88 -3.53 23.44
CA ARG A 325 -17.43 -3.09 24.73
C ARG A 325 -18.10 -4.26 25.47
N GLY A 326 -17.73 -4.44 26.74
CA GLY A 326 -18.20 -5.53 27.58
C GLY A 326 -17.45 -6.86 27.41
N GLU A 327 -16.52 -6.95 26.45
CA GLU A 327 -15.64 -8.11 26.29
C GLU A 327 -14.32 -7.91 27.05
N GLU A 328 -13.68 -9.03 27.38
CA GLU A 328 -12.34 -9.09 27.95
C GLU A 328 -11.51 -10.15 27.21
N ILE A 329 -10.23 -9.84 26.96
CA ILE A 329 -9.28 -10.80 26.39
C ILE A 329 -8.88 -11.78 27.51
N LYS A 330 -8.88 -13.08 27.20
CA LYS A 330 -8.48 -14.16 28.11
C LYS A 330 -7.38 -15.00 27.47
N PRO A 331 -6.55 -15.68 28.29
CA PRO A 331 -5.72 -16.77 27.81
C PRO A 331 -6.54 -17.78 27.00
N GLN A 332 -5.92 -18.35 25.97
CA GLN A 332 -6.50 -19.28 25.00
C GLN A 332 -7.50 -18.68 24.00
N ASP A 333 -7.75 -17.36 24.01
CA ASP A 333 -8.45 -16.74 22.89
C ASP A 333 -7.60 -16.87 21.62
N GLU A 334 -8.26 -17.18 20.50
CA GLU A 334 -7.63 -17.39 19.21
C GLU A 334 -7.20 -16.04 18.63
N VAL A 335 -5.99 -15.94 18.08
CA VAL A 335 -5.55 -14.75 17.36
C VAL A 335 -5.26 -15.07 15.91
N LYS A 336 -5.63 -14.15 15.02
CA LYS A 336 -5.38 -14.24 13.57
C LYS A 336 -4.89 -12.90 13.06
N GLU A 337 -3.97 -12.92 12.10
CA GLU A 337 -3.45 -11.71 11.47
C GLU A 337 -4.59 -10.85 10.92
N GLY A 338 -4.63 -9.61 11.42
CA GLY A 338 -5.62 -8.61 11.08
C GLY A 338 -5.20 -7.79 9.86
N GLY A 339 -6.18 -7.18 9.19
CA GLY A 339 -5.90 -6.15 8.19
C GLY A 339 -5.43 -4.86 8.84
N GLN A 340 -4.80 -3.99 8.03
CA GLN A 340 -4.39 -2.65 8.42
C GLN A 340 -5.62 -1.85 8.90
N GLU A 341 -5.47 -1.08 9.98
CA GLU A 341 -6.56 -0.27 10.52
C GLU A 341 -7.07 0.76 9.48
N PRO A 342 -8.39 0.93 9.35
CA PRO A 342 -8.94 1.96 8.47
C PRO A 342 -8.49 3.35 8.93
N PHE A 343 -8.08 4.18 7.98
CA PHE A 343 -7.68 5.56 8.24
C PHE A 343 -8.85 6.32 8.90
N PRO A 344 -8.63 7.03 10.03
CA PRO A 344 -9.72 7.54 10.87
C PRO A 344 -10.30 8.86 10.34
N MET A 345 -10.66 8.89 9.06
CA MET A 345 -11.23 10.04 8.37
C MET A 345 -12.71 9.80 8.11
N GLY A 346 -13.52 10.82 8.34
CA GLY A 346 -14.96 10.79 8.04
C GLY A 346 -15.37 11.93 7.12
N PHE A 347 -16.66 11.96 6.83
CA PHE A 347 -17.30 13.03 6.06
C PHE A 347 -18.56 13.49 6.78
N LYS A 348 -18.79 14.78 6.86
CA LYS A 348 -19.94 15.33 7.57
C LYS A 348 -20.47 16.58 6.89
N MET A 349 -21.76 16.58 6.60
CA MET A 349 -22.50 17.72 6.06
C MET A 349 -23.56 18.13 7.07
N LEU A 350 -23.54 19.39 7.51
CA LEU A 350 -24.46 19.92 8.51
C LEU A 350 -25.16 21.15 7.97
N PHE A 351 -26.45 21.25 8.23
CA PHE A 351 -27.12 22.54 8.30
C PHE A 351 -26.94 23.08 9.72
N ILE A 352 -26.54 24.34 9.88
CA ILE A 352 -26.38 25.00 11.19
C ILE A 352 -27.13 26.33 11.16
N THR A 353 -27.88 26.61 12.24
CA THR A 353 -28.61 27.85 12.46
C THR A 353 -28.44 28.31 13.91
N ASP A 354 -28.69 29.59 14.17
CA ASP A 354 -28.66 30.17 15.51
C ASP A 354 -30.09 30.27 16.09
N GLN A 355 -30.21 30.81 17.32
CA GLN A 355 -31.49 31.00 17.99
C GLN A 355 -32.47 31.93 17.26
N SER A 356 -31.98 32.76 16.32
CA SER A 356 -32.82 33.68 15.54
C SER A 356 -33.52 32.98 14.37
N PHE A 357 -33.03 31.79 13.97
CA PHE A 357 -33.46 31.08 12.77
C PHE A 357 -33.41 31.94 11.48
N SER A 358 -32.56 32.97 11.47
CA SER A 358 -32.39 33.85 10.32
C SER A 358 -31.62 33.15 9.20
N LEU A 359 -32.02 33.40 7.96
CA LEU A 359 -31.31 32.92 6.77
C LEU A 359 -29.89 33.52 6.68
N THR A 360 -29.68 34.72 7.23
CA THR A 360 -28.39 35.41 7.23
C THR A 360 -27.37 34.77 8.17
N GLU A 361 -27.82 34.09 9.22
CA GLU A 361 -26.96 33.42 10.21
C GLU A 361 -26.91 31.90 10.00
N SER A 362 -27.74 31.37 9.11
CA SER A 362 -27.83 29.96 8.79
C SER A 362 -26.88 29.58 7.65
N TYR A 363 -26.25 28.42 7.73
CA TYR A 363 -25.32 27.95 6.71
C TYR A 363 -25.29 26.42 6.60
N ILE A 364 -24.92 25.94 5.42
CA ILE A 364 -24.58 24.53 5.19
C ILE A 364 -23.08 24.40 5.29
N LEU A 365 -22.58 23.44 6.05
CA LEU A 365 -21.18 23.19 6.31
C LEU A 365 -20.80 21.78 5.87
N LEU A 366 -19.78 21.66 5.03
CA LEU A 366 -19.16 20.40 4.65
C LEU A 366 -17.81 20.29 5.36
N THR A 367 -17.61 19.20 6.10
CA THR A 367 -16.43 18.99 6.96
C THR A 367 -15.82 17.61 6.74
N LEU A 368 -14.50 17.55 6.96
CA LEU A 368 -13.69 16.35 6.94
C LEU A 368 -13.09 16.14 8.34
N PRO A 369 -13.76 15.38 9.22
CA PRO A 369 -13.22 15.00 10.52
C PRO A 369 -12.08 13.99 10.41
N ILE A 370 -11.02 14.25 11.16
CA ILE A 370 -10.03 13.24 11.57
C ILE A 370 -10.33 12.91 13.03
N LYS A 371 -10.72 11.66 13.29
CA LYS A 371 -11.21 11.21 14.59
C LYS A 371 -10.10 10.50 15.36
N GLN A 372 -10.03 10.75 16.65
CA GLN A 372 -9.31 9.88 17.57
C GLN A 372 -10.33 8.99 18.27
N PHE A 373 -10.04 7.69 18.32
CA PHE A 373 -10.90 6.71 18.95
C PHE A 373 -10.32 6.23 20.27
N ASN A 374 -11.18 5.84 21.22
CA ASN A 374 -10.76 5.02 22.34
C ASN A 374 -10.59 3.55 21.91
N ILE A 375 -10.16 2.72 22.86
CA ILE A 375 -10.02 1.26 22.67
C ILE A 375 -11.33 0.56 22.31
N HIS A 376 -12.50 1.19 22.42
CA HIS A 376 -13.77 0.61 21.99
C HIS A 376 -14.19 1.07 20.59
N ARG A 377 -13.30 1.77 19.86
CA ARG A 377 -13.58 2.44 18.58
C ARG A 377 -14.70 3.48 18.67
N GLU A 378 -14.88 4.08 19.85
CA GLU A 378 -15.75 5.23 20.02
C GLU A 378 -14.92 6.52 19.88
N PRO A 379 -15.39 7.52 19.11
CA PRO A 379 -14.65 8.76 18.94
C PRO A 379 -14.62 9.54 20.25
N ILE A 380 -13.42 9.95 20.68
CA ILE A 380 -13.18 10.72 21.91
C ILE A 380 -12.80 12.16 21.63
N SER A 381 -12.20 12.41 20.48
CA SER A 381 -11.86 13.74 20.00
C SER A 381 -11.83 13.72 18.49
N TYR A 382 -11.96 14.89 17.88
CA TYR A 382 -11.72 15.04 16.45
C TYR A 382 -11.16 16.42 16.14
N PHE A 383 -10.48 16.48 15.01
CA PHE A 383 -10.16 17.73 14.34
C PHE A 383 -10.93 17.77 13.02
N GLU A 384 -11.68 18.83 12.79
CA GLU A 384 -12.52 19.03 11.61
C GLU A 384 -12.08 20.27 10.86
N THR A 385 -11.89 20.13 9.54
CA THR A 385 -11.77 21.25 8.61
C THR A 385 -12.99 21.25 7.72
N GLY A 386 -13.49 22.42 7.36
CA GLY A 386 -14.67 22.49 6.51
C GLY A 386 -14.87 23.80 5.79
N VAL A 387 -15.70 23.73 4.75
CA VAL A 387 -16.15 24.85 3.95
C VAL A 387 -17.67 24.86 4.01
N GLY A 388 -18.22 26.04 4.25
CA GLY A 388 -19.65 26.26 4.31
C GLY A 388 -20.09 27.42 3.44
N LEU A 389 -21.38 27.42 3.16
CA LEU A 389 -22.07 28.42 2.37
C LEU A 389 -23.25 28.96 3.17
N ASN A 390 -23.36 30.28 3.23
CA ASN A 390 -24.49 30.94 3.84
C ASN A 390 -25.79 30.61 3.08
N LEU A 391 -26.89 30.38 3.81
CA LEU A 391 -28.15 29.95 3.22
C LEU A 391 -28.81 31.06 2.39
N GLU A 392 -28.72 32.33 2.81
CA GLU A 392 -29.19 33.48 2.03
C GLU A 392 -28.50 33.53 0.66
N SER A 393 -27.18 33.35 0.63
CA SER A 393 -26.37 33.35 -0.59
C SER A 393 -26.74 32.20 -1.54
N ILE A 394 -27.09 31.03 -0.99
CA ILE A 394 -27.60 29.89 -1.77
C ILE A 394 -28.98 30.18 -2.35
N ILE A 395 -29.92 30.68 -1.53
CA ILE A 395 -31.32 30.94 -1.93
C ILE A 395 -31.36 32.05 -2.99
N ASN A 396 -30.54 33.09 -2.82
CA ASN A 396 -30.45 34.21 -3.75
C ASN A 396 -29.58 33.89 -4.98
N GLY A 397 -28.91 32.73 -5.01
CA GLY A 397 -28.09 32.27 -6.12
C GLY A 397 -26.79 33.06 -6.34
N THR A 398 -26.30 33.78 -5.32
CA THR A 398 -25.10 34.62 -5.41
C THR A 398 -23.80 33.85 -5.12
N TYR A 399 -23.85 32.83 -4.24
CA TYR A 399 -22.72 31.95 -3.88
C TYR A 399 -21.42 32.68 -3.49
N ASP A 400 -21.53 33.83 -2.84
CA ASP A 400 -20.46 34.77 -2.53
C ASP A 400 -20.05 34.78 -1.05
N LYS A 401 -20.86 34.19 -0.17
CA LYS A 401 -20.64 34.14 1.29
C LYS A 401 -20.16 32.76 1.73
N PHE A 402 -18.84 32.59 1.70
CA PHE A 402 -18.16 31.36 2.14
C PHE A 402 -17.71 31.45 3.59
N ILE A 403 -17.75 30.31 4.28
CA ILE A 403 -17.31 30.16 5.67
C ILE A 403 -16.30 29.03 5.71
N PHE A 404 -15.04 29.34 6.01
CA PHE A 404 -14.02 28.34 6.29
C PHE A 404 -13.98 28.07 7.79
N THR A 405 -13.93 26.80 8.17
CA THR A 405 -13.96 26.41 9.58
C THR A 405 -12.83 25.45 9.88
N PHE A 406 -12.21 25.66 11.03
CA PHE A 406 -11.28 24.74 11.67
C PHE A 406 -11.76 24.54 13.09
N SER A 407 -11.93 23.30 13.50
CA SER A 407 -12.43 23.03 14.84
C SER A 407 -11.79 21.80 15.47
N GLY A 408 -11.53 21.91 16.77
CA GLY A 408 -11.11 20.81 17.61
C GLY A 408 -12.22 20.50 18.60
N LEU A 409 -12.62 19.24 18.68
CA LEU A 409 -13.61 18.75 19.63
C LEU A 409 -12.98 17.76 20.59
N ILE A 410 -13.34 17.86 21.87
CA ILE A 410 -13.04 16.86 22.89
C ILE A 410 -14.35 16.45 23.57
N ARG A 411 -14.62 15.15 23.63
CA ARG A 411 -15.77 14.60 24.35
C ARG A 411 -15.51 14.66 25.85
N LEU A 412 -16.44 15.28 26.59
CA LEU A 412 -16.36 15.41 28.05
C LEU A 412 -17.06 14.23 28.75
N ILE A 413 -18.28 13.90 28.33
CA ILE A 413 -19.12 12.85 28.92
C ILE A 413 -19.95 12.20 27.82
N GLY A 414 -20.12 10.88 27.84
CA GLY A 414 -20.92 10.13 26.87
C GLY A 414 -20.18 8.94 26.26
N THR A 415 -20.83 8.22 25.36
CA THR A 415 -20.26 7.05 24.68
C THR A 415 -20.67 7.02 23.22
N GLY A 416 -19.76 6.62 22.33
CA GLY A 416 -19.97 6.70 20.88
C GLY A 416 -20.02 8.13 20.35
N ASP A 417 -20.93 8.37 19.41
CA ASP A 417 -21.21 9.67 18.78
C ASP A 417 -22.18 10.55 19.62
N ASP A 418 -22.72 10.00 20.72
CA ASP A 418 -23.61 10.70 21.66
C ASP A 418 -22.83 11.23 22.87
N GLY A 419 -22.99 12.51 23.20
CA GLY A 419 -22.39 13.05 24.42
C GLY A 419 -22.28 14.55 24.50
N LEU A 420 -21.82 14.99 25.67
CA LEU A 420 -21.41 16.35 25.94
C LEU A 420 -19.98 16.55 25.43
N TYR A 421 -19.78 17.62 24.66
CA TYR A 421 -18.50 17.94 24.06
C TYR A 421 -18.09 19.39 24.30
N LEU A 422 -16.78 19.59 24.30
CA LEU A 422 -16.14 20.89 24.25
C LEU A 422 -15.61 21.10 22.82
N LEU A 423 -16.03 22.17 22.17
CA LEU A 423 -15.67 22.50 20.79
C LEU A 423 -14.98 23.86 20.75
N SER A 424 -13.74 23.91 20.26
CA SER A 424 -13.07 25.16 19.92
C SER A 424 -13.11 25.33 18.41
N LYS A 425 -13.66 26.44 17.94
CA LYS A 425 -13.88 26.72 16.52
C LYS A 425 -13.24 28.04 16.11
N LEU A 426 -12.46 28.00 15.04
CA LEU A 426 -12.04 29.15 14.26
C LEU A 426 -12.90 29.19 12.99
N SER A 427 -13.56 30.31 12.74
CA SER A 427 -14.33 30.56 11.52
C SER A 427 -13.77 31.76 10.78
N ILE A 428 -13.63 31.66 9.47
CA ILE A 428 -13.24 32.74 8.58
C ILE A 428 -14.35 32.92 7.55
N SER A 429 -15.06 34.04 7.58
CA SER A 429 -16.17 34.33 6.67
C SER A 429 -15.86 35.49 5.75
N THR A 430 -16.32 35.41 4.51
CA THR A 430 -16.33 36.57 3.60
C THR A 430 -17.51 37.48 3.95
N SER A 431 -17.27 38.79 4.01
CA SER A 431 -18.30 39.80 4.28
C SER A 431 -18.32 40.83 3.14
N GLU A 432 -19.48 41.45 2.91
CA GLU A 432 -19.63 42.52 1.92
C GLU A 432 -18.85 43.79 2.30
N THR A 433 -18.54 43.96 3.59
CA THR A 433 -17.92 45.19 4.12
C THR A 433 -16.46 45.02 4.56
N ILE A 434 -16.02 43.80 4.86
CA ILE A 434 -14.67 43.48 5.31
C ILE A 434 -14.16 42.28 4.49
N PRO A 435 -12.92 42.31 3.96
CA PRO A 435 -12.41 41.23 3.11
C PRO A 435 -12.45 39.85 3.76
N TYR A 436 -12.35 39.78 5.08
CA TYR A 436 -12.55 38.57 5.88
C TYR A 436 -12.88 38.94 7.33
N GLU A 437 -13.82 38.22 7.92
CA GLU A 437 -14.09 38.26 9.35
C GLU A 437 -13.57 36.97 9.99
N VAL A 438 -12.79 37.10 11.07
CA VAL A 438 -12.23 35.97 11.82
C VAL A 438 -12.88 35.90 13.18
N LYS A 439 -13.51 34.75 13.47
CA LYS A 439 -14.19 34.49 14.75
C LYS A 439 -13.59 33.27 15.43
N ILE A 440 -13.25 33.40 16.71
CA ILE A 440 -12.84 32.29 17.56
C ILE A 440 -13.89 32.11 18.64
N GLU A 441 -14.44 30.90 18.75
CA GLU A 441 -15.48 30.57 19.72
C GLU A 441 -15.10 29.29 20.44
N THR A 442 -15.37 29.23 21.75
CA THR A 442 -15.39 27.96 22.49
C THR A 442 -16.82 27.67 22.91
N LEU A 443 -17.31 26.52 22.49
CA LEU A 443 -18.70 26.09 22.62
C LEU A 443 -18.75 24.83 23.47
N LEU A 444 -19.74 24.76 24.36
CA LEU A 444 -20.17 23.51 24.98
C LEU A 444 -21.34 22.98 24.15
N GLY A 445 -21.31 21.72 23.74
CA GLY A 445 -22.39 21.15 22.95
C GLY A 445 -22.76 19.72 23.27
N LEU A 446 -23.89 19.31 22.69
CA LEU A 446 -24.49 18.00 22.79
C LEU A 446 -24.71 17.49 21.37
N SER A 447 -24.18 16.31 21.06
CA SER A 447 -24.42 15.63 19.79
C SER A 447 -25.24 14.37 20.02
N THR A 448 -26.10 14.04 19.05
CA THR A 448 -26.72 12.72 18.98
C THR A 448 -26.86 12.22 17.56
N LYS A 449 -26.73 10.91 17.36
CA LYS A 449 -26.75 10.29 16.03
C LYS A 449 -27.75 9.15 15.92
N PHE A 450 -28.56 9.19 14.86
CA PHE A 450 -29.50 8.13 14.48
C PHE A 450 -29.15 7.62 13.07
N GLY A 451 -28.43 6.50 13.00
CA GLY A 451 -27.93 5.98 11.71
C GLY A 451 -26.90 6.93 11.10
N LEU A 452 -27.19 7.47 9.90
CA LEU A 452 -26.34 8.48 9.25
C LEU A 452 -26.70 9.92 9.67
N LEU A 453 -27.84 10.12 10.33
CA LEU A 453 -28.31 11.45 10.74
C LEU A 453 -27.62 11.87 12.03
N ASN A 454 -27.03 13.06 12.02
CA ASN A 454 -26.39 13.68 13.17
C ASN A 454 -27.13 14.95 13.55
N PHE A 455 -27.34 15.17 14.84
CA PHE A 455 -27.94 16.38 15.42
C PHE A 455 -26.97 16.98 16.43
N GLU A 456 -26.81 18.30 16.38
CA GLU A 456 -25.88 19.04 17.22
C GLU A 456 -26.56 20.24 17.85
N PHE A 457 -26.29 20.44 19.12
CA PHE A 457 -26.69 21.62 19.88
C PHE A 457 -25.43 22.19 20.52
N SER A 458 -25.19 23.49 20.42
CA SER A 458 -24.02 24.09 21.05
C SER A 458 -24.27 25.51 21.55
N ILE A 459 -23.62 25.87 22.66
CA ILE A 459 -23.73 27.17 23.33
C ILE A 459 -22.33 27.72 23.58
N PRO A 460 -22.05 29.01 23.31
CA PRO A 460 -20.82 29.65 23.74
C PRO A 460 -20.66 29.59 25.25
N ILE A 461 -19.49 29.16 25.71
CA ILE A 461 -19.23 28.96 27.16
C ILE A 461 -19.50 30.24 27.96
N GLU A 462 -19.15 31.39 27.40
CA GLU A 462 -19.37 32.71 28.01
C GLU A 462 -20.86 33.04 28.22
N GLN A 463 -21.76 32.31 27.56
CA GLN A 463 -23.21 32.53 27.59
C GLN A 463 -24.00 31.35 28.20
N LEU A 464 -23.31 30.40 28.83
CA LEU A 464 -23.93 29.24 29.50
C LEU A 464 -24.97 29.62 30.56
N THR A 465 -24.84 30.78 31.20
CA THR A 465 -25.77 31.22 32.25
C THR A 465 -27.02 31.91 31.71
N SER A 466 -26.96 32.46 30.49
CA SER A 466 -28.05 33.25 29.92
C SER A 466 -28.86 32.49 28.88
N PHE A 467 -28.29 31.48 28.22
CA PHE A 467 -28.91 30.73 27.11
C PHE A 467 -29.41 31.62 25.96
N ASN A 468 -28.92 32.87 25.89
CA ASN A 468 -29.38 33.85 24.92
C ASN A 468 -28.81 33.62 23.52
N THR A 469 -27.71 32.86 23.41
CA THR A 469 -27.20 32.40 22.12
C THR A 469 -26.95 30.90 22.14
N PHE A 470 -27.46 30.21 21.12
CA PHE A 470 -27.22 28.80 20.89
C PHE A 470 -27.25 28.52 19.39
N LYS A 471 -26.56 27.45 18.98
CA LYS A 471 -26.58 26.94 17.61
C LYS A 471 -27.18 25.56 17.62
N ILE A 472 -28.07 25.31 16.67
CA ILE A 472 -28.64 24.00 16.39
C ILE A 472 -28.20 23.61 14.99
N GLY A 473 -27.78 22.37 14.84
CA GLY A 473 -27.46 21.82 13.54
C GLY A 473 -27.92 20.39 13.39
N GLY A 474 -28.04 19.97 12.14
CA GLY A 474 -28.39 18.61 11.79
C GLY A 474 -27.97 18.27 10.36
N GLY A 475 -27.68 17.01 10.10
CA GLY A 475 -27.31 16.59 8.77
C GLY A 475 -26.80 15.15 8.71
N VAL A 476 -25.89 14.89 7.77
CA VAL A 476 -25.39 13.54 7.48
C VAL A 476 -23.94 13.43 7.90
N SER A 477 -23.60 12.34 8.61
CA SER A 477 -22.21 12.02 8.98
C SER A 477 -21.90 10.55 8.68
N TRP A 478 -20.74 10.31 8.07
CA TRP A 478 -20.18 9.00 7.80
C TRP A 478 -18.87 8.83 8.57
#